data_AF-A0ABD0YM80-F1
#
_entry.id   AF-A0ABD0YM80-F1
#
_cell.length_a   1.000
_cell.length_b   1.000
_cell.length_c   1.000
_cell.angle_alpha   90.00
_cell.angle_beta   90.00
_cell.angle_gamma   90.00
#
_symmetry.space_group_name_H-M   'P 1'
#
loop_
_entity.id
_entity.type
_entity.pdbx_description
1 polymer ?
#
loop_
_entity_poly.entity_id
_entity_poly.type
_entity_poly.pdbx_seq_one_letter_code
_entity_poly.pdbx_strand_id
1 'polypeptide(L)'
;MSRRKKSKIDAGDMEDNFAMAVDDGDASDGGSDKAKVEKQISPGSTQASTDYIIISNNVTPTKEKEEEGEQDSEQDDPTGLEGAAFQSRLPFDKMTATEASCFPDISNDMSTPSLKEFLHIRNRLLQLWLESPKEQLLVEAALPQVEPPYNSDVALVTRIHSYLERHGLINFGIFKRLKPLPIKKQGRVIVIGAGIAGLAAAQQMQQFGMDVVVLEARDRVGGRIATFRKSNYIADLGAMVVTGLGGNPVNVLSKQINMELHKIRQKCPLYDSSGKTVPKEKDEMVEREFNRLLEATSYLSHMLDFNYSGGKPVSLGQALEWVIKLQEKNVKEKQMAHYKSVINLQERLKTNQNKMIALKDTIAELSKQYKSVQENKGTRNIAQEFSVRYKLRDLHNACKV
;
A
#
# COMPACT_ATOMS: atom_id res chain seq x y z
N MET A 1 -13.33 -1.98 0.33
CA MET A 1 -12.19 -1.26 -0.28
C MET A 1 -11.65 -0.30 0.75
N SER A 2 -10.52 -0.62 1.38
CA SER A 2 -9.85 0.32 2.29
C SER A 2 -9.12 1.35 1.45
N ARG A 3 -9.62 2.59 1.40
CA ARG A 3 -8.93 3.71 0.77
C ARG A 3 -7.84 4.18 1.74
N ARG A 4 -6.68 3.51 1.74
CA ARG A 4 -5.46 4.07 2.37
C ARG A 4 -5.07 5.34 1.60
N LYS A 5 -4.85 6.43 2.34
CA LYS A 5 -4.39 7.73 1.82
C LYS A 5 -3.18 7.51 0.91
N LYS A 6 -3.28 7.95 -0.35
CA LYS A 6 -2.10 8.17 -1.20
C LYS A 6 -1.18 9.14 -0.47
N SER A 7 0.03 8.71 -0.10
CA SER A 7 1.10 9.65 0.20
C SER A 7 1.36 10.47 -1.06
N LYS A 8 1.24 11.79 -0.98
CA LYS A 8 1.79 12.69 -1.99
C LYS A 8 3.31 12.52 -1.95
N ILE A 9 3.85 11.74 -2.87
CA ILE A 9 5.27 11.72 -3.19
C ILE A 9 5.37 12.40 -4.55
N ASP A 10 6.21 13.43 -4.66
CA ASP A 10 6.38 14.24 -5.85
C ASP A 10 6.67 13.38 -7.08
N ALA A 11 5.87 13.56 -8.13
CA ALA A 11 5.98 12.83 -9.39
C ALA A 11 7.23 13.19 -10.21
N GLY A 12 8.00 14.20 -9.79
CA GLY A 12 9.17 14.68 -10.50
C GLY A 12 10.32 13.68 -10.61
N ASP A 13 10.51 12.81 -9.61
CA ASP A 13 11.65 11.87 -9.60
C ASP A 13 11.43 10.62 -10.48
N MET A 14 10.22 10.37 -10.97
CA MET A 14 9.91 9.19 -11.80
C MET A 14 10.00 9.45 -13.30
N GLU A 15 9.70 10.67 -13.77
CA GLU A 15 9.74 11.00 -15.20
C GLU A 15 11.17 11.07 -15.75
N ASP A 16 12.11 11.62 -14.97
CA ASP A 16 13.51 11.79 -15.39
C ASP A 16 14.26 10.45 -15.57
N ASN A 17 13.82 9.38 -14.90
CA ASN A 17 14.49 8.09 -14.94
C ASN A 17 14.04 7.19 -16.12
N PHE A 18 12.92 7.49 -16.79
CA PHE A 18 12.41 6.66 -17.88
C PHE A 18 12.76 7.20 -19.29
N ALA A 19 12.97 8.51 -19.42
CA ALA A 19 13.29 9.14 -20.71
C ALA A 19 14.67 8.77 -21.28
N MET A 20 15.58 8.22 -20.46
CA MET A 20 16.97 7.91 -20.83
C MET A 20 17.20 6.46 -21.29
N ALA A 21 16.16 5.60 -21.28
CA ALA A 21 16.33 4.15 -21.45
C ALA A 21 15.88 3.59 -22.82
N VAL A 22 15.59 4.45 -23.79
CA VAL A 22 15.24 4.05 -25.16
C VAL A 22 16.26 4.63 -26.14
N ASP A 23 17.46 4.07 -26.13
CA ASP A 23 18.36 4.14 -27.29
C ASP A 23 19.17 2.83 -27.38
N ASP A 24 19.26 2.31 -28.60
CA ASP A 24 19.59 0.94 -28.98
C ASP A 24 21.05 0.51 -28.67
N GLY A 25 21.27 -0.80 -28.52
CA GLY A 25 22.62 -1.36 -28.44
C GLY A 25 22.71 -2.86 -28.18
N ASP A 26 22.61 -3.62 -29.28
CA ASP A 26 22.78 -5.07 -29.42
C ASP A 26 24.23 -5.57 -29.13
N ALA A 27 24.40 -6.90 -29.06
CA ALA A 27 25.64 -7.71 -29.17
C ALA A 27 26.29 -8.36 -27.91
N SER A 28 25.98 -9.66 -27.77
CA SER A 28 26.88 -10.84 -27.71
C SER A 28 28.03 -10.98 -26.69
N ASP A 29 27.84 -11.97 -25.81
CA ASP A 29 28.66 -13.17 -25.50
C ASP A 29 30.20 -13.15 -25.47
N GLY A 30 30.77 -13.80 -24.45
CA GLY A 30 32.20 -14.07 -24.31
C GLY A 30 32.63 -14.41 -22.88
N GLY A 31 32.56 -15.69 -22.51
CA GLY A 31 33.04 -16.20 -21.22
C GLY A 31 34.57 -16.32 -21.11
N SER A 32 35.08 -16.42 -19.88
CA SER A 32 36.27 -17.21 -19.55
C SER A 32 36.40 -17.49 -18.04
N ASP A 33 37.11 -18.58 -17.80
CA ASP A 33 37.20 -19.43 -16.61
C ASP A 33 38.31 -19.03 -15.61
N LYS A 34 38.13 -19.47 -14.35
CA LYS A 34 39.15 -19.90 -13.34
C LYS A 34 40.09 -18.80 -12.77
N ALA A 35 40.59 -18.83 -11.53
CA ALA A 35 40.81 -19.91 -10.56
C ALA A 35 40.88 -19.38 -9.10
N LYS A 36 40.68 -20.31 -8.16
CA LYS A 36 40.80 -20.23 -6.70
C LYS A 36 42.24 -20.02 -6.21
N VAL A 37 42.41 -19.35 -5.06
CA VAL A 37 43.51 -19.60 -4.12
C VAL A 37 42.96 -19.52 -2.68
N GLU A 38 43.00 -20.65 -1.97
CA GLU A 38 42.80 -20.78 -0.52
C GLU A 38 44.11 -20.51 0.23
N LYS A 39 44.01 -19.95 1.45
CA LYS A 39 45.01 -20.20 2.50
C LYS A 39 44.37 -20.08 3.89
N GLN A 40 44.32 -21.22 4.58
CA GLN A 40 44.03 -21.37 6.01
C GLN A 40 45.22 -20.88 6.85
N ILE A 41 44.96 -20.17 7.95
CA ILE A 41 45.74 -20.25 9.21
C ILE A 41 44.79 -19.92 10.40
N SER A 42 44.83 -20.76 11.44
CA SER A 42 44.26 -20.59 12.79
C SER A 42 45.34 -21.01 13.80
N PRO A 43 45.17 -20.89 15.14
CA PRO A 43 44.48 -19.90 15.98
C PRO A 43 45.43 -19.30 17.05
N GLY A 44 44.98 -18.31 17.84
CA GLY A 44 45.76 -17.79 18.97
C GLY A 44 44.91 -17.07 20.01
N SER A 45 44.81 -17.68 21.18
CA SER A 45 44.12 -17.23 22.40
C SER A 45 44.95 -16.27 23.24
N THR A 46 44.35 -15.23 23.81
CA THR A 46 44.78 -14.70 25.12
C THR A 46 43.66 -13.93 25.81
N GLN A 47 43.38 -14.34 27.04
CA GLN A 47 42.61 -13.59 28.04
C GLN A 47 43.45 -12.42 28.57
N ALA A 48 42.80 -11.28 28.85
CA ALA A 48 43.29 -10.32 29.81
C ALA A 48 42.11 -9.64 30.51
N SER A 49 42.06 -9.87 31.81
CA SER A 49 41.21 -9.28 32.83
C SER A 49 41.67 -7.87 33.19
N THR A 50 40.73 -6.96 33.41
CA THR A 50 40.94 -5.82 34.32
C THR A 50 39.62 -5.39 34.94
N ASP A 51 39.55 -5.50 36.26
CA ASP A 51 38.54 -4.91 37.13
C ASP A 51 38.55 -3.38 37.03
N TYR A 52 37.40 -2.71 37.24
CA TYR A 52 37.18 -1.87 38.43
C TYR A 52 35.85 -1.08 38.39
N ILE A 53 35.27 -0.97 39.59
CA ILE A 53 34.38 0.09 40.12
C ILE A 53 32.87 -0.09 39.88
N ILE A 54 32.23 -0.64 40.91
CA ILE A 54 30.80 -0.53 41.20
C ILE A 54 30.54 0.88 41.75
N ILE A 55 29.80 1.71 41.01
CA ILE A 55 29.13 2.90 41.54
C ILE A 55 27.63 2.61 41.52
N SER A 56 27.09 2.37 42.71
CA SER A 56 25.66 2.31 42.98
C SER A 56 25.04 3.70 42.80
N ASN A 57 24.21 3.87 41.78
CA ASN A 57 23.27 4.99 41.68
C ASN A 57 21.85 4.46 41.59
N ASN A 58 21.08 4.76 42.64
CA ASN A 58 19.63 4.62 42.69
C ASN A 58 19.00 5.41 41.54
N VAL A 59 18.33 4.71 40.63
CA VAL A 59 17.42 5.32 39.65
C VAL A 59 16.01 4.83 39.99
N THR A 60 15.21 5.76 40.52
CA THR A 60 13.75 5.66 40.66
C THR A 60 13.09 5.33 39.32
N PRO A 61 12.02 4.53 39.29
CA PRO A 61 11.37 4.15 38.04
C PRO A 61 10.66 5.35 37.43
N THR A 62 11.19 5.86 36.32
CA THR A 62 10.48 6.77 35.43
C THR A 62 9.29 6.01 34.84
N LYS A 63 8.09 6.51 35.12
CA LYS A 63 6.84 6.10 34.48
C LYS A 63 7.05 5.99 32.97
N GLU A 64 6.78 4.80 32.43
CA GLU A 64 6.63 4.59 30.99
C GLU A 64 5.58 5.59 30.50
N LYS A 65 6.00 6.47 29.58
CA LYS A 65 5.07 7.29 28.81
C LYS A 65 4.27 6.32 27.95
N GLU A 66 2.96 6.29 28.16
CA GLU A 66 2.00 5.75 27.21
C GLU A 66 2.29 6.41 25.86
N GLU A 67 2.88 5.66 24.93
CA GLU A 67 3.08 6.12 23.56
C GLU A 67 1.70 6.33 22.93
N GLU A 68 1.47 7.57 22.52
CA GLU A 68 0.28 8.06 21.85
C GLU A 68 -0.15 7.08 20.75
N GLY A 69 -1.36 6.55 20.89
CA GLY A 69 -1.96 5.66 19.90
C GLY A 69 -2.01 6.37 18.55
N GLU A 70 -1.56 5.67 17.51
CA GLU A 70 -1.82 6.04 16.12
C GLU A 70 -3.31 6.35 15.99
N GLN A 71 -3.64 7.62 15.70
CA GLN A 71 -4.98 8.01 15.33
C GLN A 71 -5.33 7.29 14.03
N ASP A 72 -6.03 6.16 14.14
CA ASP A 72 -6.88 5.68 13.07
C ASP A 72 -7.67 6.90 12.59
N SER A 73 -7.53 7.27 11.32
CA SER A 73 -8.37 8.29 10.74
C SER A 73 -9.80 7.73 10.71
N GLU A 74 -10.52 7.87 11.82
CA GLU A 74 -11.96 7.70 11.93
C GLU A 74 -12.56 8.78 11.04
N GLN A 75 -12.65 8.48 9.75
CA GLN A 75 -13.49 9.23 8.84
C GLN A 75 -14.90 8.92 9.33
N ASP A 76 -15.52 9.86 10.04
CA ASP A 76 -16.84 9.67 10.64
C ASP A 76 -17.78 9.12 9.58
N ASP A 77 -18.31 7.91 9.84
CA ASP A 77 -19.28 7.29 8.95
C ASP A 77 -20.45 8.30 8.79
N PRO A 78 -20.97 8.51 7.56
CA PRO A 78 -22.09 9.43 7.35
C PRO A 78 -23.27 9.09 8.27
N THR A 79 -23.98 10.10 8.73
CA THR A 79 -25.09 9.94 9.68
C THR A 79 -26.45 10.23 9.02
N GLY A 80 -27.55 9.90 9.71
CA GLY A 80 -28.90 10.11 9.21
C GLY A 80 -29.19 9.35 7.91
N LEU A 81 -29.87 10.01 6.96
CA LEU A 81 -30.29 9.43 5.69
C LEU A 81 -29.11 9.07 4.77
N GLU A 82 -28.06 9.89 4.78
CA GLU A 82 -26.82 9.61 4.04
C GLU A 82 -26.12 8.38 4.59
N GLY A 83 -26.06 8.28 5.93
CA GLY A 83 -25.57 7.10 6.63
C GLY A 83 -26.34 5.83 6.29
N ALA A 84 -27.67 5.90 6.21
CA ALA A 84 -28.49 4.74 5.86
C ALA A 84 -28.24 4.24 4.43
N ALA A 85 -28.10 5.15 3.47
CA ALA A 85 -27.72 4.83 2.10
C ALA A 85 -26.32 4.20 2.04
N PHE A 86 -25.34 4.83 2.69
CA PHE A 86 -23.96 4.34 2.78
C PHE A 86 -23.89 2.94 3.41
N GLN A 87 -24.57 2.72 4.54
CA GLN A 87 -24.61 1.43 5.23
C GLN A 87 -25.24 0.32 4.37
N SER A 88 -26.12 0.71 3.46
CA SER A 88 -26.78 -0.17 2.50
C SER A 88 -26.01 -0.32 1.17
N ARG A 89 -24.84 0.31 1.04
CA ARG A 89 -23.99 0.35 -0.18
C ARG A 89 -24.70 0.99 -1.38
N LEU A 90 -25.56 1.98 -1.11
CA LEU A 90 -26.27 2.74 -2.12
C LEU A 90 -25.77 4.19 -2.14
N PRO A 91 -25.72 4.82 -3.33
CA PRO A 91 -25.47 6.26 -3.39
C PRO A 91 -26.66 7.03 -2.81
N PHE A 92 -26.38 7.98 -1.92
CA PHE A 92 -27.40 8.77 -1.23
C PHE A 92 -28.21 9.66 -2.19
N ASP A 93 -27.54 10.23 -3.19
CA ASP A 93 -27.99 11.34 -4.03
C ASP A 93 -28.35 10.92 -5.47
N LYS A 94 -28.35 9.63 -5.80
CA LYS A 94 -28.73 9.14 -7.13
C LYS A 94 -29.33 7.74 -7.10
N MET A 95 -30.03 7.40 -8.17
CA MET A 95 -30.52 6.04 -8.40
C MET A 95 -29.39 5.16 -8.96
N THR A 96 -29.42 3.90 -8.56
CA THR A 96 -28.67 2.81 -9.17
C THR A 96 -29.33 2.34 -10.45
N ALA A 97 -28.59 1.59 -11.29
CA ALA A 97 -29.13 1.00 -12.50
C ALA A 97 -30.31 0.04 -12.20
N THR A 98 -30.23 -0.72 -11.10
CA THR A 98 -31.30 -1.62 -10.67
C THR A 98 -32.55 -0.85 -10.28
N GLU A 99 -32.41 0.24 -9.50
CA GLU A 99 -33.55 1.09 -9.16
C GLU A 99 -34.17 1.71 -10.42
N ALA A 100 -33.36 2.26 -11.33
CA ALA A 100 -33.85 2.82 -12.60
C ALA A 100 -34.63 1.79 -13.45
N SER A 101 -34.25 0.51 -13.41
CA SER A 101 -34.97 -0.56 -14.11
C SER A 101 -36.34 -0.89 -13.48
N CYS A 102 -36.48 -0.74 -12.17
CA CYS A 102 -37.71 -1.03 -11.44
C CYS A 102 -38.66 0.18 -11.35
N PHE A 103 -38.12 1.38 -11.53
CA PHE A 103 -38.85 2.65 -11.48
C PHE A 103 -38.58 3.48 -12.75
N PRO A 104 -38.90 2.96 -13.95
CA PRO A 104 -38.64 3.65 -15.22
C PRO A 104 -39.47 4.93 -15.39
N ASP A 105 -40.53 5.09 -14.59
CA ASP A 105 -41.38 6.26 -14.50
C ASP A 105 -40.72 7.44 -13.77
N ILE A 106 -39.66 7.20 -13.00
CA ILE A 106 -38.95 8.23 -12.23
C ILE A 106 -37.74 8.70 -13.05
N SER A 107 -37.72 10.01 -13.36
CA SER A 107 -36.60 10.63 -14.06
C SER A 107 -35.31 10.53 -13.24
N ASN A 108 -34.19 10.26 -13.89
CA ASN A 108 -32.87 10.24 -13.23
C ASN A 108 -32.20 11.64 -13.21
N ASP A 109 -32.93 12.68 -13.60
CA ASP A 109 -32.46 14.08 -13.52
C ASP A 109 -32.66 14.64 -12.11
N MET A 110 -31.57 15.07 -11.48
CA MET A 110 -31.53 15.69 -10.14
C MET A 110 -32.33 16.97 -10.01
N SER A 111 -32.67 17.61 -11.12
CA SER A 111 -33.55 18.78 -11.13
C SER A 111 -35.01 18.41 -10.80
N THR A 112 -35.40 17.14 -10.97
CA THR A 112 -36.79 16.71 -10.84
C THR A 112 -37.21 16.47 -9.39
N PRO A 113 -38.36 17.02 -8.93
CA PRO A 113 -38.88 16.77 -7.59
C PRO A 113 -39.15 15.28 -7.30
N SER A 114 -39.59 14.52 -8.31
CA SER A 114 -39.91 13.09 -8.18
C SER A 114 -38.70 12.23 -7.79
N LEU A 115 -37.51 12.57 -8.30
CA LEU A 115 -36.28 11.87 -7.92
C LEU A 115 -35.88 12.15 -6.48
N LYS A 116 -35.97 13.41 -6.04
CA LYS A 116 -35.67 13.79 -4.66
C LYS A 116 -36.62 13.11 -3.67
N GLU A 117 -37.89 13.03 -4.02
CA GLU A 117 -38.91 12.31 -3.25
C GLU A 117 -38.60 10.81 -3.16
N PHE A 118 -38.31 10.16 -4.29
CA PHE A 118 -37.89 8.75 -4.32
C PHE A 118 -36.69 8.47 -3.41
N LEU A 119 -35.60 9.23 -3.57
CA LEU A 119 -34.36 9.05 -2.82
C LEU A 119 -34.58 9.27 -1.33
N HIS A 120 -35.37 10.28 -0.96
CA HIS A 120 -35.72 10.53 0.44
C HIS A 120 -36.48 9.35 1.05
N ILE A 121 -37.56 8.89 0.42
CA ILE A 121 -38.36 7.76 0.90
C ILE A 121 -37.49 6.51 1.03
N ARG A 122 -36.70 6.18 0.01
CA ARG A 122 -35.77 5.05 0.03
C ARG A 122 -34.81 5.13 1.22
N ASN A 123 -34.12 6.26 1.39
CA ASN A 123 -33.13 6.44 2.46
C ASN A 123 -33.78 6.37 3.84
N ARG A 124 -35.00 6.91 3.97
CA ARG A 124 -35.75 6.88 5.22
C ARG A 124 -36.16 5.46 5.59
N LEU A 125 -36.69 4.68 4.64
CA LEU A 125 -37.03 3.28 4.87
C LEU A 125 -35.81 2.42 5.24
N LEU A 126 -34.66 2.65 4.60
CA LEU A 126 -33.40 2.00 4.98
C LEU A 126 -33.00 2.37 6.41
N GLN A 127 -33.10 3.66 6.76
CA GLN A 127 -32.77 4.15 8.09
C GLN A 127 -33.62 3.47 9.16
N LEU A 128 -34.94 3.43 8.99
CA LEU A 128 -35.87 2.81 9.93
C LEU A 128 -35.53 1.33 10.17
N TRP A 129 -35.17 0.59 9.11
CA TRP A 129 -34.73 -0.80 9.25
C TRP A 129 -33.40 -0.93 10.01
N LEU A 130 -32.42 -0.08 9.70
CA LEU A 130 -31.08 -0.14 10.31
C LEU A 130 -31.07 0.28 11.80
N GLU A 131 -32.03 1.11 12.21
CA GLU A 131 -32.25 1.50 13.61
C GLU A 131 -32.82 0.35 14.45
N SER A 132 -33.74 -0.46 13.89
CA SER A 132 -34.33 -1.61 14.59
C SER A 132 -34.38 -2.87 13.71
N PRO A 133 -33.23 -3.52 13.44
CA PRO A 133 -33.17 -4.67 12.52
C PRO A 133 -33.65 -5.99 13.15
N LYS A 134 -34.13 -5.96 14.40
CA LYS A 134 -34.59 -7.15 15.14
C LYS A 134 -36.05 -7.48 14.90
N GLU A 135 -36.83 -6.55 14.35
CA GLU A 135 -38.25 -6.75 14.05
C GLU A 135 -38.53 -6.38 12.59
N GLN A 136 -39.51 -7.03 11.97
CA GLN A 136 -39.89 -6.78 10.58
C GLN A 136 -40.39 -5.33 10.40
N LEU A 137 -39.81 -4.60 9.44
CA LEU A 137 -40.30 -3.30 9.01
C LEU A 137 -41.50 -3.49 8.06
N LEU A 138 -42.70 -3.24 8.57
CA LEU A 138 -43.94 -3.25 7.79
C LEU A 138 -44.18 -1.89 7.15
N VAL A 139 -44.73 -1.87 5.92
CA VAL A 139 -45.09 -0.61 5.23
C VAL A 139 -46.08 0.22 6.06
N GLU A 140 -47.03 -0.42 6.74
CA GLU A 140 -48.02 0.27 7.57
C GLU A 140 -47.40 0.94 8.80
N ALA A 141 -46.30 0.37 9.32
CA ALA A 141 -45.54 0.93 10.43
C ALA A 141 -44.54 1.99 9.98
N ALA A 142 -44.04 1.88 8.74
CA ALA A 142 -43.08 2.81 8.17
C ALA A 142 -43.73 4.11 7.66
N LEU A 143 -44.93 4.01 7.05
CA LEU A 143 -45.61 5.15 6.42
C LEU A 143 -45.80 6.37 7.35
N PRO A 144 -46.22 6.21 8.63
CA PRO A 144 -46.34 7.36 9.55
C PRO A 144 -45.00 7.97 9.98
N GLN A 145 -43.89 7.23 9.80
CA GLN A 145 -42.54 7.66 10.16
C GLN A 145 -41.81 8.34 9.00
N VAL A 146 -42.39 8.31 7.79
CA VAL A 146 -41.96 9.12 6.66
C VAL A 146 -42.60 10.50 6.81
N GLU A 147 -41.79 11.55 6.81
CA GLU A 147 -42.23 12.92 7.08
C GLU A 147 -42.99 13.52 5.87
N PRO A 148 -44.01 14.37 6.07
CA PRO A 148 -44.58 15.17 4.98
C PRO A 148 -43.52 16.05 4.30
N PRO A 149 -43.56 16.22 2.95
CA PRO A 149 -44.60 15.77 2.03
C PRO A 149 -44.45 14.31 1.54
N TYR A 150 -43.36 13.62 1.89
CA TYR A 150 -42.94 12.34 1.30
C TYR A 150 -43.87 11.15 1.63
N ASN A 151 -44.76 11.30 2.61
CA ASN A 151 -45.77 10.30 2.96
C ASN A 151 -47.10 10.45 2.21
N SER A 152 -47.22 11.46 1.34
CA SER A 152 -48.46 11.74 0.60
C SER A 152 -48.76 10.69 -0.46
N ASP A 153 -47.74 10.24 -1.20
CA ASP A 153 -47.87 9.17 -2.20
C ASP A 153 -47.63 7.78 -1.57
N VAL A 154 -48.71 7.22 -1.03
CA VAL A 154 -48.70 5.88 -0.40
C VAL A 154 -48.32 4.79 -1.41
N ALA A 155 -48.68 4.94 -2.68
CA ALA A 155 -48.38 3.95 -3.71
C ALA A 155 -46.87 3.91 -3.98
N LEU A 156 -46.22 5.08 -4.07
CA LEU A 156 -44.77 5.18 -4.22
C LEU A 156 -44.03 4.59 -3.01
N VAL A 157 -44.42 4.96 -1.78
CA VAL A 157 -43.81 4.40 -0.56
C VAL A 157 -43.93 2.88 -0.53
N THR A 158 -45.10 2.33 -0.89
CA THR A 158 -45.34 0.88 -0.94
C THR A 158 -44.48 0.18 -2.00
N ARG A 159 -44.33 0.79 -3.19
CA ARG A 159 -43.46 0.26 -4.25
C ARG A 159 -42.00 0.25 -3.82
N ILE A 160 -41.51 1.33 -3.20
CA ILE A 160 -40.13 1.43 -2.70
C ILE A 160 -39.89 0.42 -1.57
N HIS A 161 -40.79 0.33 -0.60
CA HIS A 161 -40.71 -0.68 0.47
C HIS A 161 -40.63 -2.10 -0.10
N SER A 162 -41.52 -2.43 -1.04
CA SER A 162 -41.55 -3.74 -1.70
C SER A 162 -40.27 -4.03 -2.48
N TYR A 163 -39.70 -3.02 -3.15
CA TYR A 163 -38.42 -3.12 -3.83
C TYR A 163 -37.29 -3.43 -2.85
N LEU A 164 -37.16 -2.65 -1.76
CA LEU A 164 -36.12 -2.83 -0.76
C LEU A 164 -36.22 -4.22 -0.09
N GLU A 165 -37.42 -4.67 0.24
CA GLU A 165 -37.65 -6.00 0.82
C GLU A 165 -37.31 -7.12 -0.18
N ARG A 166 -37.75 -6.98 -1.44
CA ARG A 166 -37.48 -7.96 -2.50
C ARG A 166 -36.00 -8.15 -2.77
N HIS A 167 -35.23 -7.07 -2.72
CA HIS A 167 -33.79 -7.08 -2.98
C HIS A 167 -32.94 -7.32 -1.71
N GLY A 168 -33.56 -7.56 -0.56
CA GLY A 168 -32.84 -7.87 0.69
C GLY A 168 -32.06 -6.69 1.26
N LEU A 169 -32.53 -5.46 1.03
CA LEU A 169 -31.98 -4.24 1.60
C LEU A 169 -32.60 -3.91 2.97
N ILE A 170 -33.86 -4.30 3.16
CA ILE A 170 -34.57 -4.33 4.45
C ILE A 170 -35.13 -5.73 4.70
N ASN A 171 -35.56 -6.01 5.93
CA ASN A 171 -36.20 -7.28 6.30
C ASN A 171 -35.36 -8.51 5.88
N PHE A 172 -34.04 -8.46 6.08
CA PHE A 172 -33.14 -9.58 5.81
C PHE A 172 -32.50 -10.11 7.09
N GLY A 173 -31.99 -11.34 7.05
CA GLY A 173 -31.37 -11.97 8.22
C GLY A 173 -32.40 -12.46 9.23
N ILE A 174 -32.06 -12.39 10.52
CA ILE A 174 -32.82 -12.99 11.62
C ILE A 174 -33.56 -11.89 12.38
N PHE A 175 -34.86 -11.78 12.14
CA PHE A 175 -35.73 -10.80 12.78
C PHE A 175 -37.06 -11.42 13.18
N LYS A 176 -37.72 -10.83 14.18
CA LYS A 176 -39.07 -11.18 14.58
C LYS A 176 -40.05 -10.75 13.49
N ARG A 177 -40.66 -11.74 12.86
CA ARG A 177 -41.67 -11.55 11.84
C ARG A 177 -43.00 -11.13 12.49
N LEU A 178 -43.61 -10.07 11.98
CA LEU A 178 -44.89 -9.53 12.47
C LEU A 178 -46.07 -10.04 11.64
N LYS A 179 -45.90 -10.15 10.31
CA LYS A 179 -46.91 -10.77 9.42
C LYS A 179 -46.59 -12.26 9.21
N PRO A 180 -47.50 -13.19 9.55
CA PRO A 180 -47.26 -14.62 9.39
C PRO A 180 -46.98 -14.98 7.94
N LEU A 181 -46.22 -16.06 7.72
CA LEU A 181 -45.97 -16.55 6.37
C LEU A 181 -47.28 -17.04 5.72
N PRO A 182 -47.44 -16.87 4.40
CA PRO A 182 -48.57 -17.44 3.69
C PRO A 182 -48.66 -18.96 3.91
N ILE A 183 -49.86 -19.45 4.26
CA ILE A 183 -50.11 -20.89 4.48
C ILE A 183 -49.85 -21.68 3.19
N LYS A 184 -50.32 -21.14 2.06
CA LYS A 184 -50.11 -21.72 0.73
C LYS A 184 -48.80 -21.20 0.17
N LYS A 185 -47.81 -22.09 0.08
CA LYS A 185 -46.53 -21.77 -0.55
C LYS A 185 -46.65 -21.71 -2.07
N GLN A 186 -45.86 -20.85 -2.71
CA GLN A 186 -45.87 -20.67 -4.15
C GLN A 186 -44.48 -20.95 -4.75
N GLY A 187 -44.40 -21.99 -5.58
CA GLY A 187 -43.13 -22.45 -6.16
C GLY A 187 -42.29 -23.29 -5.19
N ARG A 188 -41.43 -24.14 -5.75
CA ARG A 188 -40.48 -24.98 -5.01
C ARG A 188 -39.06 -24.70 -5.46
N VAL A 189 -38.17 -24.50 -4.50
CA VAL A 189 -36.76 -24.16 -4.72
C VAL A 189 -35.89 -25.15 -3.96
N ILE A 190 -34.90 -25.73 -4.63
CA ILE A 190 -33.84 -26.51 -4.00
C ILE A 190 -32.57 -25.66 -4.00
N VAL A 191 -32.00 -25.44 -2.81
CA VAL A 191 -30.73 -24.75 -2.61
C VAL A 191 -29.65 -25.80 -2.34
N ILE A 192 -28.61 -25.83 -3.18
CA ILE A 192 -27.47 -26.74 -3.01
C ILE A 192 -26.39 -26.03 -2.21
N GLY A 193 -26.13 -26.51 -1.00
CA GLY A 193 -25.14 -25.99 -0.05
C GLY A 193 -25.76 -25.11 1.04
N ALA A 194 -25.56 -25.49 2.30
CA ALA A 194 -25.94 -24.73 3.49
C ALA A 194 -24.80 -23.83 4.02
N GLY A 195 -24.01 -23.25 3.12
CA GLY A 195 -23.12 -22.12 3.45
C GLY A 195 -23.91 -20.82 3.62
N ILE A 196 -23.26 -19.74 4.09
CA ILE A 196 -23.95 -18.47 4.37
C ILE A 196 -24.75 -17.91 3.18
N ALA A 197 -24.25 -18.08 1.94
CA ALA A 197 -24.96 -17.65 0.73
C ALA A 197 -26.26 -18.46 0.50
N GLY A 198 -26.19 -19.78 0.64
CA GLY A 198 -27.35 -20.66 0.49
C GLY A 198 -28.38 -20.45 1.60
N LEU A 199 -27.93 -20.28 2.85
CA LEU A 199 -28.82 -20.00 3.98
C LEU A 199 -29.52 -18.64 3.83
N ALA A 200 -28.80 -17.59 3.42
CA ALA A 200 -29.40 -16.28 3.20
C ALA A 200 -30.44 -16.31 2.08
N ALA A 201 -30.14 -16.99 0.95
CA ALA A 201 -31.09 -17.15 -0.15
C ALA A 201 -32.31 -17.98 0.27
N ALA A 202 -32.10 -19.11 0.97
CA ALA A 202 -33.17 -19.96 1.44
C ALA A 202 -34.10 -19.22 2.40
N GLN A 203 -33.53 -18.43 3.31
CA GLN A 203 -34.27 -17.58 4.24
C GLN A 203 -35.11 -16.53 3.50
N GLN A 204 -34.55 -15.78 2.55
CA GLN A 204 -35.31 -14.80 1.76
C GLN A 204 -36.44 -15.46 0.95
N MET A 205 -36.16 -16.58 0.25
CA MET A 205 -37.18 -17.26 -0.55
C MET A 205 -38.32 -17.82 0.31
N GLN A 206 -38.00 -18.37 1.48
CA GLN A 206 -39.01 -18.79 2.45
C GLN A 206 -39.83 -17.58 2.94
N GLN A 207 -39.17 -16.45 3.20
CA GLN A 207 -39.84 -15.21 3.61
C GLN A 207 -40.80 -14.65 2.56
N PHE A 208 -40.55 -14.92 1.27
CA PHE A 208 -41.45 -14.61 0.15
C PHE A 208 -42.54 -15.67 -0.06
N GLY A 209 -42.64 -16.67 0.82
CA GLY A 209 -43.69 -17.69 0.77
C GLY A 209 -43.40 -18.87 -0.17
N MET A 210 -42.15 -19.13 -0.53
CA MET A 210 -41.78 -20.28 -1.37
C MET A 210 -41.52 -21.55 -0.53
N ASP A 211 -41.65 -22.72 -1.16
CA ASP A 211 -41.26 -24.00 -0.58
C ASP A 211 -39.77 -24.27 -0.82
N VAL A 212 -38.94 -24.16 0.21
CA VAL A 212 -37.48 -24.23 0.09
C VAL A 212 -36.92 -25.47 0.77
N VAL A 213 -36.10 -26.22 0.05
CA VAL A 213 -35.30 -27.35 0.58
C VAL A 213 -33.83 -27.02 0.41
N VAL A 214 -33.04 -27.16 1.48
CA VAL A 214 -31.58 -26.98 1.43
C VAL A 214 -30.91 -28.34 1.50
N LEU A 215 -30.02 -28.64 0.56
CA LEU A 215 -29.23 -29.87 0.51
C LEU A 215 -27.79 -29.55 0.87
N GLU A 216 -27.28 -30.10 1.97
CA GLU A 216 -25.89 -29.94 2.41
C GLU A 216 -25.20 -31.30 2.42
N ALA A 217 -23.98 -31.34 1.88
CA ALA A 217 -23.21 -32.58 1.80
C ALA A 217 -22.55 -32.95 3.14
N ARG A 218 -22.26 -31.95 3.98
CA ARG A 218 -21.67 -32.12 5.31
C ARG A 218 -22.73 -32.40 6.36
N ASP A 219 -22.28 -32.87 7.51
CA ASP A 219 -23.06 -33.06 8.74
C ASP A 219 -23.35 -31.75 9.51
N ARG A 220 -23.00 -30.60 8.92
CA ARG A 220 -23.15 -29.27 9.52
C ARG A 220 -23.43 -28.20 8.47
N VAL A 221 -24.06 -27.12 8.92
CA VAL A 221 -24.20 -25.89 8.13
C VAL A 221 -22.92 -25.02 8.18
N GLY A 222 -22.95 -23.88 7.50
CA GLY A 222 -21.91 -22.84 7.54
C GLY A 222 -20.84 -22.98 6.44
N GLY A 223 -20.61 -24.19 5.93
CA GLY A 223 -19.64 -24.44 4.86
C GLY A 223 -18.22 -24.01 5.25
N ARG A 224 -17.70 -22.96 4.60
CA ARG A 224 -16.39 -22.35 4.89
C ARG A 224 -16.36 -21.50 6.18
N ILE A 225 -17.51 -21.25 6.80
CA ILE A 225 -17.57 -20.72 8.17
C ILE A 225 -17.64 -21.94 9.09
N ALA A 226 -16.52 -22.25 9.75
CA ALA A 226 -16.35 -23.49 10.49
C ALA A 226 -15.65 -23.23 11.81
N THR A 227 -16.37 -23.40 12.91
CA THR A 227 -15.86 -23.21 14.27
C THR A 227 -15.54 -24.55 14.92
N PHE A 228 -14.30 -24.77 15.30
CA PHE A 228 -13.91 -25.85 16.20
C PHE A 228 -14.36 -25.52 17.63
N ARG A 229 -15.03 -26.47 18.29
CA ARG A 229 -15.52 -26.32 19.67
C ARG A 229 -15.16 -27.58 20.45
N LYS A 230 -14.39 -27.42 21.53
CA LYS A 230 -14.06 -28.51 22.47
C LYS A 230 -13.91 -27.96 23.88
N SER A 231 -14.79 -28.37 24.78
CA SER A 231 -14.90 -27.78 26.13
C SER A 231 -15.05 -26.26 26.02
N ASN A 232 -14.19 -25.48 26.67
CA ASN A 232 -14.20 -24.02 26.60
C ASN A 232 -13.37 -23.46 25.44
N TYR A 233 -12.72 -24.30 24.64
CA TYR A 233 -11.94 -23.85 23.48
C TYR A 233 -12.84 -23.66 22.26
N ILE A 234 -12.78 -22.45 21.70
CA ILE A 234 -13.48 -22.04 20.50
C ILE A 234 -12.44 -21.44 19.56
N ALA A 235 -12.34 -21.97 18.34
CA ALA A 235 -11.44 -21.46 17.31
C ALA A 235 -12.08 -21.59 15.93
N ASP A 236 -12.06 -20.52 15.14
CA ASP A 236 -12.53 -20.57 13.76
C ASP A 236 -11.43 -21.11 12.84
N LEU A 237 -11.77 -22.18 12.10
CA LEU A 237 -10.93 -22.77 11.05
C LEU A 237 -11.19 -22.12 9.68
N GLY A 238 -12.16 -21.22 9.61
CA GLY A 238 -12.64 -20.57 8.40
C GLY A 238 -12.68 -19.05 8.54
N ALA A 239 -13.80 -18.44 8.19
CA ALA A 239 -13.97 -17.00 8.36
C ALA A 239 -13.97 -16.62 9.86
N MET A 240 -13.09 -15.68 10.24
CA MET A 240 -12.95 -15.20 11.62
C MET A 240 -12.92 -13.66 11.74
N VAL A 241 -12.77 -12.94 10.62
CA VAL A 241 -12.63 -11.48 10.60
C VAL A 241 -13.81 -10.84 9.87
N VAL A 242 -14.41 -9.81 10.49
CA VAL A 242 -15.34 -8.90 9.83
C VAL A 242 -14.57 -7.66 9.38
N THR A 243 -14.45 -7.46 8.07
CA THR A 243 -13.64 -6.38 7.48
C THR A 243 -14.38 -5.04 7.48
N GLY A 244 -14.36 -4.35 8.62
CA GLY A 244 -15.07 -3.08 8.82
C GLY A 244 -16.59 -3.25 8.92
N LEU A 245 -17.25 -2.31 9.59
CA LEU A 245 -18.71 -2.32 9.79
C LEU A 245 -19.45 -1.33 8.86
N GLY A 246 -18.79 -0.23 8.47
CA GLY A 246 -19.33 0.73 7.51
C GLY A 246 -19.66 0.08 6.17
N GLY A 247 -20.92 0.14 5.76
CA GLY A 247 -21.41 -0.49 4.53
C GLY A 247 -21.46 -2.02 4.54
N ASN A 248 -21.16 -2.69 5.66
CA ASN A 248 -21.11 -4.16 5.74
C ASN A 248 -22.45 -4.73 6.26
N PRO A 249 -23.10 -5.66 5.54
CA PRO A 249 -24.37 -6.23 6.00
C PRO A 249 -24.22 -7.09 7.26
N VAL A 250 -23.01 -7.56 7.57
CA VAL A 250 -22.73 -8.29 8.82
C VAL A 250 -22.95 -7.42 10.05
N ASN A 251 -22.89 -6.08 9.93
CA ASN A 251 -23.25 -5.17 11.02
C ASN A 251 -24.74 -5.27 11.41
N VAL A 252 -25.62 -5.56 10.45
CA VAL A 252 -27.04 -5.81 10.74
C VAL A 252 -27.19 -7.18 11.42
N LEU A 253 -26.51 -8.20 10.89
CA LEU A 253 -26.55 -9.55 11.45
C LEU A 253 -25.98 -9.60 12.88
N SER A 254 -24.90 -8.87 13.17
CA SER A 254 -24.28 -8.84 14.51
C SER A 254 -25.25 -8.31 15.57
N LYS A 255 -26.04 -7.29 15.22
CA LYS A 255 -27.11 -6.76 16.08
C LYS A 255 -28.25 -7.78 16.27
N GLN A 256 -28.58 -8.55 15.24
CA GLN A 256 -29.65 -9.55 15.27
C GLN A 256 -29.31 -10.77 16.13
N ILE A 257 -28.08 -11.30 16.02
CA ILE A 257 -27.66 -12.55 16.68
C ILE A 257 -26.82 -12.33 17.95
N ASN A 258 -26.65 -11.09 18.39
CA ASN A 258 -25.81 -10.71 19.53
C ASN A 258 -24.38 -11.24 19.40
N MET A 259 -23.74 -10.97 18.25
CA MET A 259 -22.38 -11.42 17.97
C MET A 259 -21.35 -10.59 18.74
N GLU A 260 -20.49 -11.24 19.50
CA GLU A 260 -19.39 -10.60 20.23
C GLU A 260 -18.26 -10.23 19.26
N LEU A 261 -18.12 -8.92 19.00
CA LEU A 261 -17.08 -8.39 18.12
C LEU A 261 -15.97 -7.74 18.94
N HIS A 262 -14.74 -8.16 18.67
CA HIS A 262 -13.54 -7.58 19.28
C HIS A 262 -12.69 -6.88 18.21
N LYS A 263 -12.27 -5.64 18.50
CA LYS A 263 -11.34 -4.90 17.63
C LYS A 263 -9.99 -5.64 17.63
N ILE A 264 -9.47 -5.91 16.43
CA ILE A 264 -8.13 -6.48 16.25
C ILE A 264 -7.12 -5.35 16.37
N ARG A 265 -6.19 -5.46 17.33
CA ARG A 265 -5.05 -4.53 17.46
C ARG A 265 -4.10 -4.79 16.29
N GLN A 266 -3.73 -3.73 15.56
CA GLN A 266 -2.92 -3.85 14.35
C GLN A 266 -1.44 -4.12 14.62
N LYS A 267 -0.96 -3.87 15.85
CA LYS A 267 0.43 -4.14 16.25
C LYS A 267 0.78 -5.61 16.04
N CYS A 268 1.66 -5.89 15.08
CA CYS A 268 2.07 -7.22 14.67
C CYS A 268 3.62 -7.32 14.70
N PRO A 269 4.24 -7.64 15.85
CA PRO A 269 5.70 -7.76 15.91
C PRO A 269 6.19 -8.95 15.08
N LEU A 270 7.21 -8.71 14.26
CA LEU A 270 7.84 -9.74 13.45
C LEU A 270 9.00 -10.40 14.18
N TYR A 271 9.14 -11.72 14.00
CA TYR A 271 10.25 -12.51 14.52
C TYR A 271 11.00 -13.14 13.34
N ASP A 272 12.33 -13.06 13.38
CA ASP A 272 13.17 -13.73 12.38
C ASP A 272 13.26 -15.25 12.65
N SER A 273 13.96 -15.97 11.78
CA SER A 273 14.17 -17.42 11.91
C SER A 273 14.99 -17.83 13.14
N SER A 274 15.70 -16.90 13.77
CA SER A 274 16.40 -17.14 15.04
C SER A 274 15.47 -16.98 16.26
N GLY A 275 14.22 -16.54 16.04
CA GLY A 275 13.25 -16.24 17.09
C GLY A 275 13.46 -14.87 17.72
N LYS A 276 14.31 -14.01 17.14
CA LYS A 276 14.54 -12.64 17.63
C LYS A 276 13.57 -11.68 16.95
N THR A 277 13.11 -10.67 17.70
CA THR A 277 12.28 -9.59 17.16
C THR A 277 13.04 -8.78 16.12
N VAL A 278 12.39 -8.46 15.00
CA VAL A 278 12.92 -7.54 13.99
C VAL A 278 12.97 -6.12 14.57
N PRO A 279 14.08 -5.37 14.42
CA PRO A 279 14.15 -3.98 14.87
C PRO A 279 13.11 -3.10 14.15
N LYS A 280 12.44 -2.21 14.91
CA LYS A 280 11.38 -1.31 14.41
C LYS A 280 11.79 -0.52 13.15
N GLU A 281 13.01 0.01 13.13
CA GLU A 281 13.53 0.75 11.96
C GLU A 281 13.56 -0.10 10.68
N LYS A 282 13.94 -1.38 10.79
CA LYS A 282 13.94 -2.30 9.66
C LYS A 282 12.52 -2.69 9.24
N ASP A 283 11.64 -2.91 10.19
CA ASP A 283 10.23 -3.24 9.95
C ASP A 283 9.56 -2.11 9.14
N GLU A 284 9.65 -0.87 9.62
CA GLU A 284 9.11 0.32 8.96
C GLU A 284 9.75 0.60 7.59
N MET A 285 11.07 0.38 7.47
CA MET A 285 11.77 0.54 6.19
C MET A 285 11.27 -0.46 5.15
N VAL A 286 11.14 -1.74 5.52
CA VAL A 286 10.70 -2.79 4.60
C VAL A 286 9.22 -2.66 4.27
N GLU A 287 8.36 -2.28 5.23
CA GLU A 287 6.95 -2.02 4.96
C GLU A 287 6.76 -0.86 3.98
N ARG A 288 7.51 0.24 4.15
CA ARG A 288 7.47 1.36 3.19
C ARG A 288 7.90 0.93 1.79
N GLU A 289 8.97 0.15 1.67
CA GLU A 289 9.43 -0.32 0.36
C GLU A 289 8.45 -1.33 -0.26
N PHE A 290 7.87 -2.23 0.54
CA PHE A 290 6.81 -3.13 0.08
C PHE A 290 5.62 -2.37 -0.52
N ASN A 291 5.14 -1.31 0.15
CA ASN A 291 4.06 -0.48 -0.38
C ASN A 291 4.46 0.27 -1.66
N ARG A 292 5.69 0.79 -1.74
CA ARG A 292 6.23 1.42 -2.97
C ARG A 292 6.30 0.44 -4.14
N LEU A 293 6.70 -0.81 -3.90
CA LEU A 293 6.71 -1.86 -4.92
C LEU A 293 5.30 -2.14 -5.46
N LEU A 294 4.28 -2.20 -4.57
CA LEU A 294 2.89 -2.35 -5.00
C LEU A 294 2.42 -1.16 -5.86
N GLU A 295 2.76 0.07 -5.47
CA GLU A 295 2.46 1.26 -6.27
C GLU A 295 3.15 1.23 -7.65
N ALA A 296 4.41 0.78 -7.71
CA ALA A 296 5.13 0.60 -8.96
C ALA A 296 4.48 -0.47 -9.86
N THR A 297 4.00 -1.58 -9.30
CA THR A 297 3.24 -2.58 -10.10
C THR A 297 1.92 -2.01 -10.62
N SER A 298 1.25 -1.16 -9.84
CA SER A 298 0.06 -0.44 -10.29
C SER A 298 0.38 0.54 -11.42
N TYR A 299 1.51 1.23 -11.36
CA TYR A 299 1.99 2.10 -12.43
C TYR A 299 2.27 1.31 -13.71
N LEU A 300 3.00 0.19 -13.61
CA LEU A 300 3.26 -0.72 -14.74
C LEU A 300 1.96 -1.18 -15.41
N SER A 301 0.97 -1.61 -14.63
CA SER A 301 -0.30 -2.10 -15.16
C SER A 301 -1.12 -1.00 -15.84
N HIS A 302 -1.28 0.17 -15.20
CA HIS A 302 -2.21 1.20 -15.67
C HIS A 302 -1.61 2.21 -16.63
N MET A 303 -0.33 2.57 -16.48
CA MET A 303 0.32 3.60 -17.29
C MET A 303 1.09 3.02 -18.46
N LEU A 304 1.71 1.85 -18.29
CA LEU A 304 2.53 1.21 -19.33
C LEU A 304 1.79 0.07 -20.04
N ASP A 305 0.52 -0.17 -19.69
CA ASP A 305 -0.32 -1.29 -20.16
C ASP A 305 0.41 -2.65 -20.14
N PHE A 306 1.24 -2.84 -19.11
CA PHE A 306 2.08 -4.01 -18.98
C PHE A 306 1.32 -5.17 -18.31
N ASN A 307 0.25 -5.59 -19.00
CA ASN A 307 -0.70 -6.59 -18.51
C ASN A 307 -0.52 -7.95 -19.20
N TYR A 308 0.27 -8.02 -20.27
CA TYR A 308 0.54 -9.24 -21.02
C TYR A 308 2.02 -9.39 -21.35
N SER A 309 2.53 -10.61 -21.27
CA SER A 309 3.89 -10.97 -21.69
C SER A 309 3.88 -12.37 -22.29
N GLY A 310 4.46 -12.52 -23.48
CA GLY A 310 4.46 -13.79 -24.22
C GLY A 310 3.05 -14.34 -24.48
N GLY A 311 2.07 -13.46 -24.70
CA GLY A 311 0.66 -13.82 -24.93
C GLY A 311 -0.10 -14.31 -23.69
N LYS A 312 0.50 -14.24 -22.49
CA LYS A 312 -0.15 -14.61 -21.22
C LYS A 312 -0.37 -13.39 -20.33
N PRO A 313 -1.44 -13.37 -19.52
CA PRO A 313 -1.65 -12.29 -18.55
C PRO A 313 -0.53 -12.32 -17.51
N VAL A 314 -0.05 -11.14 -17.16
CA VAL A 314 0.97 -10.93 -16.14
C VAL A 314 0.33 -11.04 -14.76
N SER A 315 0.94 -11.83 -13.87
CA SER A 315 0.55 -11.92 -12.46
C SER A 315 1.22 -10.84 -11.61
N LEU A 316 0.62 -10.50 -10.46
CA LEU A 316 1.24 -9.57 -9.51
C LEU A 316 2.64 -10.02 -9.05
N GLY A 317 2.85 -11.33 -8.87
CA GLY A 317 4.16 -11.88 -8.51
C GLY A 317 5.23 -11.61 -9.57
N GLN A 318 4.89 -11.79 -10.85
CA GLN A 318 5.80 -11.48 -11.96
C GLN A 318 6.09 -9.99 -12.06
N ALA A 319 5.06 -9.15 -11.90
CA ALA A 319 5.22 -7.70 -11.88
C ALA A 319 6.17 -7.25 -10.76
N LEU A 320 5.99 -7.77 -9.54
CA LEU A 320 6.89 -7.48 -8.41
C LEU A 320 8.33 -7.91 -8.69
N GLU A 321 8.53 -9.12 -9.22
CA GLU A 321 9.86 -9.62 -9.56
C GLU A 321 10.58 -8.72 -10.57
N TRP A 322 9.86 -8.25 -11.59
CA TRP A 322 10.41 -7.32 -12.57
C TRP A 322 10.71 -5.95 -11.99
N VAL A 323 9.84 -5.39 -11.15
CA VAL A 323 10.11 -4.12 -10.45
C VAL A 323 11.38 -4.25 -9.60
N ILE A 324 11.51 -5.33 -8.83
CA ILE A 324 12.69 -5.57 -7.98
C ILE A 324 13.95 -5.65 -8.86
N LYS A 325 13.92 -6.41 -9.95
CA LYS A 325 15.05 -6.50 -10.90
C LYS A 325 15.42 -5.14 -11.51
N LEU A 326 14.43 -4.29 -11.81
CA LEU A 326 14.69 -2.93 -12.30
C LEU A 326 15.32 -2.04 -11.22
N GLN A 327 14.89 -2.15 -9.97
CA GLN A 327 15.53 -1.43 -8.86
C GLN A 327 16.97 -1.89 -8.64
N GLU A 328 17.24 -3.20 -8.67
CA GLU A 328 18.59 -3.75 -8.59
C GLU A 328 19.48 -3.28 -9.75
N LYS A 329 18.92 -3.23 -10.96
CA LYS A 329 19.60 -2.69 -12.15
C LYS A 329 19.98 -1.22 -11.93
N ASN A 330 19.04 -0.39 -11.47
CA ASN A 330 19.26 1.03 -11.21
C ASN A 330 20.35 1.27 -10.15
N VAL A 331 20.38 0.45 -9.09
CA VAL A 331 21.46 0.51 -8.08
C VAL A 331 22.83 0.27 -8.71
N LYS A 332 22.95 -0.74 -9.58
CA LYS A 332 24.20 -1.04 -10.29
C LYS A 332 24.60 0.10 -11.23
N GLU A 333 23.65 0.68 -11.94
CA GLU A 333 23.89 1.83 -12.83
C GLU A 333 24.43 3.05 -12.07
N LYS A 334 23.84 3.37 -10.91
CA LYS A 334 24.33 4.45 -10.02
C LYS A 334 25.75 4.18 -9.51
N GLN A 335 26.06 2.95 -9.12
CA GLN A 335 27.42 2.57 -8.71
C GLN A 335 28.42 2.74 -9.86
N MET A 336 28.06 2.29 -11.07
CA MET A 336 28.91 2.47 -12.25
C MET A 336 29.14 3.96 -12.57
N ALA A 337 28.11 4.79 -12.49
CA ALA A 337 28.23 6.23 -12.70
C ALA A 337 29.16 6.88 -11.66
N HIS A 338 29.05 6.49 -10.39
CA HIS A 338 29.95 6.95 -9.33
C HIS A 338 31.41 6.59 -9.63
N TYR A 339 31.70 5.33 -9.95
CA TYR A 339 33.07 4.90 -10.26
C TYR A 339 33.64 5.57 -11.51
N LYS A 340 32.83 5.79 -12.56
CA LYS A 340 33.24 6.57 -13.73
C LYS A 340 33.66 8.00 -13.36
N SER A 341 32.94 8.64 -12.44
CA SER A 341 33.29 9.97 -11.93
C SER A 341 34.64 9.97 -11.20
N VAL A 342 34.88 8.96 -10.36
CA VAL A 342 36.17 8.80 -9.65
C VAL A 342 37.32 8.58 -10.64
N ILE A 343 37.14 7.72 -11.66
CA ILE A 343 38.16 7.47 -12.68
C ILE A 343 38.49 8.76 -13.44
N ASN A 344 37.48 9.53 -13.85
CA ASN A 344 37.71 10.81 -14.52
C ASN A 344 38.52 11.78 -13.63
N LEU A 345 38.19 11.88 -12.33
CA LEU A 345 38.98 12.68 -11.38
C LEU A 345 40.43 12.18 -11.27
N GLN A 346 40.64 10.87 -11.26
CA GLN A 346 41.98 10.27 -11.22
C GLN A 346 42.76 10.53 -12.52
N GLU A 347 42.12 10.47 -13.69
CA GLU A 347 42.75 10.80 -14.97
C GLU A 347 43.16 12.27 -15.04
N ARG A 348 42.31 13.17 -14.53
CA ARG A 348 42.64 14.60 -14.39
C ARG A 348 43.81 14.81 -13.44
N LEU A 349 43.84 14.11 -12.30
CA LEU A 349 44.94 14.17 -11.35
C LEU A 349 46.24 13.66 -11.99
N LYS A 350 46.21 12.52 -12.68
CA LYS A 350 47.36 11.95 -13.41
C LYS A 350 47.88 12.94 -14.47
N THR A 351 46.98 13.58 -15.21
CA THR A 351 47.35 14.58 -16.21
C THR A 351 48.04 15.78 -15.56
N ASN A 352 47.51 16.28 -14.43
CA ASN A 352 48.12 17.37 -13.68
C ASN A 352 49.48 16.97 -13.09
N GLN A 353 49.61 15.75 -12.54
CA GLN A 353 50.88 15.23 -12.05
C GLN A 353 51.92 15.15 -13.16
N ASN A 354 51.56 14.63 -14.34
CA ASN A 354 52.47 14.59 -15.49
C ASN A 354 52.93 16.00 -15.91
N LYS A 355 52.03 16.99 -15.91
CA LYS A 355 52.39 18.40 -16.16
C LYS A 355 53.33 18.95 -15.09
N MET A 356 53.09 18.65 -13.82
CA MET A 356 53.96 19.06 -12.70
C MET A 356 55.34 18.41 -12.79
N ILE A 357 55.43 17.13 -13.17
CA ILE A 357 56.70 16.44 -13.38
C ILE A 357 57.48 17.10 -14.52
N ALA A 358 56.84 17.36 -15.67
CA ALA A 358 57.47 18.04 -16.80
C ALA A 358 57.91 19.47 -16.45
N LEU A 359 57.10 20.21 -15.67
CA LEU A 359 57.47 21.54 -15.18
C LEU A 359 58.66 21.47 -14.23
N LYS A 360 58.70 20.49 -13.33
CA LYS A 360 59.83 20.25 -12.41
C LYS A 360 61.13 19.98 -13.19
N ASP A 361 61.08 19.14 -14.22
CA ASP A 361 62.25 18.84 -15.05
C ASP A 361 62.74 20.10 -15.80
N THR A 362 61.80 20.92 -16.29
CA THR A 362 62.09 22.21 -16.94
C THR A 362 62.75 23.19 -15.96
N ILE A 363 62.23 23.30 -14.73
CA ILE A 363 62.81 24.14 -13.66
C ILE A 363 64.22 23.65 -13.31
N ALA A 364 64.43 22.34 -13.21
CA ALA A 364 65.75 21.77 -12.92
C ALA A 364 66.79 22.12 -14.00
N GLU A 365 66.42 22.03 -15.28
CA GLU A 365 67.28 22.40 -16.40
C GLU A 365 67.55 23.91 -16.44
N LEU A 366 66.53 24.76 -16.27
CA LEU A 366 66.71 26.21 -16.18
C LEU A 366 67.60 26.62 -14.99
N SER A 367 67.48 25.93 -13.86
CA SER A 367 68.33 26.15 -12.68
C SER A 367 69.79 25.79 -12.97
N LYS A 368 70.04 24.68 -13.68
CA LYS A 368 71.38 24.26 -14.11
C LYS A 368 72.00 25.28 -15.07
N GLN A 369 71.23 25.74 -16.06
CA GLN A 369 71.67 26.77 -17.01
C GLN A 369 71.94 28.11 -16.32
N TYR A 370 71.11 28.51 -15.36
CA TYR A 370 71.35 29.73 -14.58
C TYR A 370 72.65 29.64 -13.77
N LYS A 371 72.87 28.50 -13.07
CA LYS A 371 74.10 28.27 -12.29
C LYS A 371 75.36 28.33 -13.16
N SER A 372 75.37 27.72 -14.34
CA SER A 372 76.54 27.72 -15.22
C SER A 372 76.91 29.13 -15.73
N VAL A 373 75.92 29.97 -16.03
CA VAL A 373 76.15 31.36 -16.43
C VAL A 373 76.55 32.24 -15.22
N GLN A 374 76.12 31.88 -14.01
CA GLN A 374 76.46 32.57 -12.77
C GLN A 374 77.91 32.33 -12.30
N GLU A 375 78.50 31.17 -12.59
CA GLU A 375 79.87 30.79 -12.17
C GLU A 375 80.98 31.65 -12.80
N ASN A 376 80.71 32.38 -13.89
CA ASN A 376 81.63 33.39 -14.44
C ASN A 376 81.65 34.65 -13.55
N LYS A 377 82.58 34.71 -12.60
CA LYS A 377 82.74 35.80 -11.60
C LYS A 377 83.66 36.97 -12.02
N GLY A 378 83.96 37.13 -13.31
CA GLY A 378 84.72 38.27 -13.86
C GLY A 378 83.86 39.50 -14.21
N THR A 379 84.48 40.58 -14.69
CA THR A 379 83.78 41.75 -15.26
C THR A 379 82.95 41.35 -16.48
N ARG A 380 81.63 41.25 -16.29
CA ARG A 380 80.69 40.82 -17.33
C ARG A 380 80.41 41.95 -18.31
N ASN A 381 80.37 41.64 -19.60
CA ASN A 381 79.84 42.56 -20.60
C ASN A 381 78.29 42.61 -20.55
N ILE A 382 77.68 43.61 -21.21
CA ILE A 382 76.23 43.83 -21.16
C ILE A 382 75.43 42.60 -21.64
N ALA A 383 75.96 41.84 -22.61
CA ALA A 383 75.31 40.65 -23.16
C ALA A 383 75.32 39.48 -22.16
N GLN A 384 76.41 39.31 -21.40
CA GLN A 384 76.54 38.31 -20.35
C GLN A 384 75.62 38.62 -19.16
N GLU A 385 75.52 39.89 -18.75
CA GLU A 385 74.61 40.31 -17.67
C GLU A 385 73.14 40.18 -18.09
N PHE A 386 72.80 40.51 -19.34
CA PHE A 386 71.46 40.25 -19.90
C PHE A 386 71.12 38.76 -19.86
N SER A 387 72.06 37.88 -20.23
CA SER A 387 71.85 36.43 -20.22
C SER A 387 71.55 35.88 -18.82
N VAL A 388 72.26 36.35 -17.79
CA VAL A 388 72.00 35.99 -16.38
C VAL A 388 70.60 36.42 -15.95
N ARG A 389 70.21 37.68 -16.21
CA ARG A 389 68.91 38.22 -15.81
C ARG A 389 67.75 37.59 -16.59
N TYR A 390 67.95 37.30 -17.87
CA TYR A 390 66.98 36.62 -18.72
C TYR A 390 66.70 35.20 -18.21
N LYS A 391 67.75 34.42 -17.90
CA LYS A 391 67.60 33.06 -17.35
C LYS A 391 66.99 33.07 -15.94
N LEU A 392 67.33 34.06 -15.10
CA LEU A 392 66.68 34.23 -13.80
C LEU A 392 65.18 34.55 -13.93
N ARG A 393 64.81 35.40 -14.89
CA ARG A 393 63.41 35.73 -15.18
C ARG A 393 62.63 34.51 -15.63
N ASP A 394 63.18 33.73 -16.56
CA ASP A 394 62.52 32.54 -17.09
C ASP A 394 62.39 31.44 -16.03
N LEU A 395 63.40 31.26 -15.17
CA LEU A 395 63.30 30.37 -14.00
C LEU A 395 62.21 30.84 -13.02
N HIS A 396 62.16 32.14 -12.72
CA HIS A 396 61.14 32.70 -11.82
C HIS A 396 59.73 32.61 -12.40
N ASN A 397 59.58 32.75 -13.73
CA ASN A 397 58.30 32.55 -14.40
C ASN A 397 57.87 31.08 -14.40
N ALA A 398 58.80 30.14 -14.56
CA ALA A 398 58.49 28.71 -14.48
C ALA A 398 58.06 28.27 -13.06
N CYS A 399 58.59 28.90 -12.01
CA CYS A 399 58.19 28.62 -10.61
C CYS A 399 56.89 29.32 -10.17
N LYS A 400 56.30 30.18 -11.00
CA LYS A 400 55.06 30.93 -10.69
C LYS A 400 53.77 30.24 -11.16
N VAL A 401 53.89 29.14 -11.89
CA VAL A 401 52.78 28.31 -12.40
C VAL A 401 52.53 27.16 -11.42
#